data_AF-A0A7S1QIA0-F1
#
_entry.id   AF-A0A7S1QIA0-F1
#
_cell.length_a   1.000
_cell.length_b   1.000
_cell.length_c   1.000
_cell.angle_alpha   90.00
_cell.angle_beta   90.00
_cell.angle_gamma   90.00
#
_symmetry.space_group_name_H-M   'P 1'
#
loop_
_entity.id
_entity.type
_entity.pdbx_description
1 polymer ?
#
loop_
_entity_poly.entity_id
_entity_poly.type
_entity_poly.pdbx_seq_one_letter_code
_entity_poly.pdbx_strand_id
1 'polypeptide(L)'
;MADSQQPQSFRLQHPGSCTGMFWRRAPPGLQHREAGGAQPDWPRNGAVLTGFVHHLPQPHEGDTQWLEVVEYLPPGAGKPAPTPDCWMQFHQGGQLLHPVE
;
A
#
# COMPACT_ATOMS: atom_id res chain seq x y z
N MET A 1 -15.31 -6.38 -18.88
CA MET A 1 -15.69 -6.88 -17.54
C MET A 1 -14.69 -6.26 -16.59
N ALA A 2 -15.04 -5.15 -15.95
CA ALA A 2 -14.19 -4.54 -14.94
C ALA A 2 -14.29 -5.44 -13.71
N ASP A 3 -13.21 -6.14 -13.39
CA ASP A 3 -13.12 -6.94 -12.18
C ASP A 3 -13.34 -5.99 -11.01
N SER A 4 -14.47 -6.12 -10.31
CA SER A 4 -14.78 -5.33 -9.12
C SER A 4 -13.90 -5.85 -7.99
N GLN A 5 -12.58 -5.60 -8.07
CA GLN A 5 -11.69 -5.88 -6.96
C GLN A 5 -12.20 -5.12 -5.76
N GLN A 6 -12.59 -5.85 -4.72
CA GLN A 6 -12.93 -5.23 -3.46
C GLN A 6 -11.63 -4.77 -2.80
N PRO A 7 -11.64 -3.61 -2.12
CA PRO A 7 -10.47 -3.18 -1.38
C PRO A 7 -10.17 -4.19 -0.27
N GLN A 8 -8.91 -4.57 -0.15
CA GLN A 8 -8.40 -5.51 0.85
C GLN A 8 -7.53 -4.76 1.85
N SER A 9 -7.57 -5.22 3.11
CA SER A 9 -6.83 -4.59 4.21
C SER A 9 -5.59 -5.41 4.57
N PHE A 10 -4.47 -4.73 4.72
CA PHE A 10 -3.18 -5.32 5.04
C PHE A 10 -2.49 -4.54 6.15
N ARG A 11 -1.88 -5.25 7.10
CA ARG A 11 -1.03 -4.67 8.12
C ARG A 11 0.39 -4.58 7.59
N LEU A 12 0.96 -3.38 7.65
CA LEU A 12 2.36 -3.14 7.35
C LEU A 12 3.24 -3.68 8.48
N GLN A 13 4.14 -4.60 8.17
CA GLN A 13 5.13 -5.16 9.08
C GLN A 13 6.46 -5.26 8.35
N HIS A 14 7.38 -4.34 8.62
CA HIS A 14 8.70 -4.37 8.00
C HIS A 14 9.57 -5.49 8.58
N PRO A 15 10.17 -6.37 7.73
CA PRO A 15 11.13 -7.36 8.19
C PRO A 15 12.48 -6.65 8.46
N GLY A 16 12.66 -6.15 9.68
CA GLY A 16 13.92 -5.55 10.11
C GLY A 16 13.75 -4.48 11.20
N SER A 17 14.80 -3.68 11.39
CA SER A 17 14.82 -2.54 12.33
C SER A 17 14.19 -1.27 11.75
N CYS A 18 13.69 -1.30 10.51
CA CYS A 18 13.00 -0.18 9.89
C CYS A 18 11.60 -0.02 10.52
N THR A 19 11.25 1.21 10.89
CA THR A 19 10.01 1.52 11.62
C THR A 19 8.88 2.00 10.71
N GLY A 20 9.10 2.11 9.40
CA GLY A 20 8.08 2.52 8.44
C GLY A 20 8.57 2.49 7.00
N MET A 21 7.66 2.80 6.07
CA MET A 21 7.88 2.76 4.63
C MET A 21 7.46 4.07 3.97
N PHE A 22 8.27 4.55 3.03
CA PHE A 22 7.89 5.68 2.20
C PHE A 22 6.76 5.28 1.24
N TRP A 23 5.80 6.18 1.02
CA TRP A 23 4.83 5.99 -0.05
C TRP A 23 5.54 5.88 -1.39
N ARG A 24 5.10 4.92 -2.20
CA ARG A 24 5.53 4.79 -3.58
C ARG A 24 4.52 5.43 -4.51
N ARG A 25 5.01 5.77 -5.70
CA ARG A 25 4.16 6.12 -6.84
C ARG A 25 3.64 4.84 -7.50
N ALA A 26 2.64 4.98 -8.35
CA ALA A 26 2.16 3.86 -9.15
C ALA A 26 3.32 3.22 -9.94
N PRO A 27 3.42 1.88 -9.95
CA PRO A 27 4.40 1.20 -10.78
C PRO A 27 4.04 1.39 -12.27
N PRO A 28 5.03 1.24 -13.19
CA PRO A 28 4.81 1.37 -14.62
C PRO A 28 3.70 0.45 -15.11
N GLY A 29 2.75 1.01 -15.90
CA GLY A 29 1.64 0.26 -16.47
C GLY A 29 0.36 0.26 -15.60
N LEU A 30 0.42 0.75 -14.37
CA LEU A 30 -0.78 1.05 -13.58
C LEU A 30 -1.16 2.53 -13.70
N GLN A 31 -2.45 2.82 -13.57
CA GLN A 31 -2.95 4.19 -13.68
C GLN A 31 -2.63 4.97 -12.40
N HIS A 32 -2.06 6.17 -12.57
CA HIS A 32 -2.07 7.17 -11.52
C HIS A 32 -3.49 7.74 -11.42
N ARG A 33 -4.08 7.71 -10.23
CA ARG A 33 -5.22 8.59 -9.94
C ARG A 33 -4.67 9.99 -9.73
N GLU A 34 -5.29 10.99 -10.33
CA GLU A 34 -4.91 12.38 -10.09
C GLU A 34 -4.95 12.68 -8.58
N ALA A 35 -3.77 12.91 -8.00
CA ALA A 35 -3.62 13.18 -6.58
C ALA A 35 -4.11 14.61 -6.29
N GLY A 36 -5.41 14.77 -6.06
CA GLY A 36 -6.01 16.04 -5.66
C GLY A 36 -5.76 16.43 -4.20
N GLY A 37 -4.93 15.69 -3.46
CA GLY A 37 -4.70 15.89 -2.02
C GLY A 37 -3.26 15.58 -1.61
N ALA A 38 -2.83 16.14 -0.47
CA ALA A 38 -1.53 15.85 0.10
C ALA A 38 -1.45 14.38 0.53
N GLN A 39 -0.32 13.72 0.23
CA GLN A 39 -0.05 12.39 0.76
C GLN A 39 0.04 12.47 2.30
N PRO A 40 -0.54 11.50 3.03
CA PRO A 40 -0.42 11.46 4.48
C PRO A 40 0.99 11.07 4.90
N ASP A 41 1.27 11.16 6.20
CA ASP A 41 2.52 10.68 6.78
C ASP A 41 2.83 9.23 6.38
N TRP A 42 4.13 8.92 6.31
CA TRP A 42 4.58 7.58 5.95
C TRP A 42 4.09 6.52 6.94
N PRO A 43 3.56 5.38 6.44
CA PRO A 43 3.03 4.34 7.28
C PRO A 43 4.15 3.72 8.13
N ARG A 44 3.87 3.61 9.43
CA ARG A 44 4.74 2.96 10.40
C ARG A 44 4.37 1.48 10.55
N ASN A 45 5.28 0.67 11.09
CA ASN A 45 4.97 -0.71 11.43
C ASN A 45 3.72 -0.80 12.33
N GLY A 46 2.82 -1.71 11.98
CA GLY A 46 1.51 -1.86 12.61
C GLY A 46 0.39 -1.06 11.95
N ALA A 47 0.69 -0.19 10.98
CA ALA A 47 -0.33 0.51 10.20
C ALA A 47 -1.19 -0.48 9.42
N VAL A 48 -2.48 -0.15 9.24
CA VAL A 48 -3.36 -0.88 8.34
C VAL A 48 -3.54 -0.06 7.06
N LEU A 49 -3.28 -0.70 5.92
CA LEU A 49 -3.41 -0.16 4.57
C LEU A 49 -4.55 -0.88 3.89
N THR A 50 -5.55 -0.15 3.41
CA THR A 50 -6.69 -0.70 2.69
C THR A 50 -6.63 -0.22 1.25
N GLY A 51 -6.73 -1.14 0.30
CA GLY A 51 -6.42 -0.82 -1.10
C GLY A 51 -6.77 -1.92 -2.09
N PHE A 52 -6.54 -1.65 -3.37
CA PHE A 52 -6.70 -2.63 -4.44
C PHE A 52 -5.37 -3.31 -4.73
N VAL A 53 -5.37 -4.65 -4.86
CA VAL A 53 -4.15 -5.41 -5.12
C VAL A 53 -3.94 -5.56 -6.62
N HIS A 54 -2.85 -5.02 -7.12
CA HIS A 54 -2.49 -5.10 -8.53
C HIS A 54 -1.35 -6.08 -8.73
N HIS A 55 -1.46 -6.89 -9.78
CA HIS A 55 -0.42 -7.81 -10.22
C HIS A 55 0.21 -7.27 -11.49
N LEU A 56 1.52 -7.02 -11.44
CA LEU A 56 2.30 -6.58 -12.58
C LEU A 56 2.78 -7.79 -13.38
N PRO A 57 2.81 -7.70 -14.72
CA PRO A 57 3.34 -8.76 -15.57
C PRO A 57 4.87 -8.92 -15.43
N GLN A 58 5.57 -7.89 -14.97
CA GLN A 58 7.01 -7.88 -14.72
C GLN A 58 7.29 -7.24 -13.36
N PRO A 59 8.32 -7.70 -12.62
CA PRO A 59 8.65 -7.14 -11.32
C PRO A 59 9.07 -5.68 -11.43
N HIS A 60 8.55 -4.85 -10.53
CA HIS A 60 8.95 -3.46 -10.33
C HIS A 60 9.48 -3.31 -8.90
N GLU A 61 10.65 -2.67 -8.74
CA GLU A 61 11.39 -2.60 -7.45
C GLU A 61 11.58 -3.97 -6.74
N GLY A 62 11.57 -5.07 -7.50
CA GLY A 62 11.72 -6.43 -6.98
C GLY A 62 10.42 -7.13 -6.60
N ASP A 63 9.25 -6.51 -6.82
CA ASP A 63 7.94 -7.10 -6.53
C ASP A 63 7.00 -7.06 -7.74
N THR A 64 6.19 -8.11 -7.90
CA THR A 64 5.11 -8.17 -8.89
C THR A 64 3.76 -7.85 -8.28
N GLN A 65 3.64 -7.77 -6.96
CA GLN A 65 2.40 -7.43 -6.27
C GLN A 65 2.49 -6.06 -5.61
N TRP A 66 1.51 -5.22 -5.90
CA TRP A 66 1.46 -3.84 -5.45
C TRP A 66 0.06 -3.49 -4.95
N LEU A 67 -0.03 -2.81 -3.82
CA LEU A 67 -1.26 -2.29 -3.26
C LEU A 67 -1.42 -0.83 -3.67
N GLU A 68 -2.51 -0.52 -4.38
CA GLU A 68 -3.03 0.84 -4.52
C GLU A 68 -3.79 1.18 -3.25
N VAL A 69 -3.14 1.91 -2.34
CA VAL A 69 -3.73 2.23 -1.04
C VAL A 69 -4.77 3.32 -1.24
N VAL A 70 -5.99 3.09 -0.77
CA VAL A 70 -7.08 4.08 -0.77
C VAL A 70 -7.34 4.64 0.62
N GLU A 71 -7.08 3.85 1.66
CA GLU A 71 -7.19 4.26 3.06
C GLU A 71 -6.02 3.75 3.90
N TYR A 72 -5.63 4.54 4.88
CA TYR A 72 -4.52 4.28 5.79
C TYR A 72 -4.95 4.55 7.22
N LEU A 73 -4.75 3.58 8.10
CA LEU A 73 -4.94 3.71 9.54
C LEU A 73 -3.58 3.61 10.24
N PRO A 74 -3.06 4.73 10.79
CA PRO A 74 -1.86 4.68 11.62
C PRO A 74 -2.05 3.77 12.85
N PRO A 75 -0.98 3.15 13.37
CA PRO A 75 -1.05 2.37 14.61
C PRO A 75 -1.60 3.24 15.75
N GLY A 76 -2.64 2.76 16.44
CA GLY A 76 -3.26 3.47 17.57
C GLY A 76 -4.18 4.63 17.19
N ALA A 77 -4.36 4.93 15.89
CA ALA A 77 -5.37 5.87 15.45
C ALA A 77 -6.78 5.27 15.54
N GLY A 78 -7.78 6.12 15.78
CA GLY A 78 -9.19 5.69 15.84
C GLY A 78 -9.95 5.78 14.52
N LYS A 79 -9.35 6.36 13.46
CA LYS A 79 -10.00 6.53 12.15
C LYS A 79 -8.99 6.45 11.00
N PRO A 80 -9.35 5.83 9.87
CA PRO A 80 -8.51 5.85 8.68
C PRO A 80 -8.52 7.23 8.02
N ALA A 81 -7.46 7.51 7.27
CA ALA A 81 -7.31 8.68 6.43
C ALA A 81 -7.22 8.26 4.95
N PRO A 82 -7.78 9.04 4.02
CA PRO A 82 -7.66 8.76 2.59
C PRO A 82 -6.20 8.92 2.12
N THR A 83 -5.79 8.08 1.17
CA THR A 83 -4.40 8.06 0.65
C THR A 83 -4.36 8.23 -0.87
N PRO A 84 -4.47 9.46 -1.41
CA PRO A 84 -4.39 9.66 -2.86
C PRO A 84 -2.98 9.30 -3.39
N ASP A 85 -2.92 8.56 -4.50
CA ASP A 85 -1.69 8.16 -5.20
C ASP A 85 -0.60 7.58 -4.27
N CYS A 86 -1.04 6.75 -3.33
CA CYS A 86 -0.15 6.06 -2.39
C CYS A 86 -0.09 4.57 -2.74
N TRP A 87 1.11 4.09 -3.02
CA TRP A 87 1.34 2.71 -3.39
C TRP A 87 2.28 2.03 -2.41
N MET A 88 2.09 0.72 -2.24
CA MET A 88 2.93 -0.10 -1.39
C MET A 88 3.17 -1.48 -2.01
N GLN A 89 4.42 -1.91 -2.06
CA GLN A 89 4.78 -3.26 -2.47
C GLN A 89 4.50 -4.28 -1.34
N PHE A 90 4.27 -5.53 -1.71
CA PHE A 90 4.03 -6.61 -0.74
C PHE A 90 5.32 -7.13 -0.11
N HIS A 91 6.46 -6.95 -0.78
CA HIS A 91 7.75 -7.51 -0.38
C HIS A 91 8.89 -6.49 -0.53
N GLN A 92 9.79 -6.45 0.45
CA GLN A 92 11.06 -5.71 0.38
C GLN A 92 12.10 -6.37 1.28
N GLY A 93 12.89 -7.30 0.71
CA GLY A 93 13.79 -8.13 1.52
C GLY A 93 13.06 -9.12 2.45
N GLY A 94 11.73 -9.25 2.31
CA GLY A 94 10.82 -10.08 3.08
C GLY A 94 9.39 -9.57 2.94
N GLN A 95 8.40 -10.27 3.51
CA GLN A 95 6.99 -9.88 3.43
C GLN A 95 6.68 -8.63 4.26
N LEU A 96 6.24 -7.56 3.59
CA LEU A 96 5.83 -6.28 4.19
C LEU A 96 4.34 -6.23 4.54
N LEU A 97 3.49 -6.70 3.63
CA LEU A 97 2.04 -6.59 3.76
C LEU A 97 1.45 -7.94 4.16
N HIS A 98 0.76 -7.93 5.31
CA HIS A 98 0.14 -9.10 5.89
C HIS A 98 -1.37 -8.91 5.90
N PRO A 99 -2.17 -9.85 5.39
CA PRO A 99 -3.63 -9.68 5.36
C PRO A 99 -4.18 -9.47 6.77
N VAL A 100 -5.16 -8.57 6.89
CA VAL A 100 -5.95 -8.38 8.12
C VAL A 100 -7.29 -9.08 7.88
N GLU A 101 -7.57 -10.11 8.67
CA GLU A 101 -8.88 -10.79 8.70
C GLU A 101 -9.97 -9.91 9.32
#